data_AF-A0A401LRI4-F1
#
_entry.id   AF-A0A401LRI4-F1
#
_cell.length_a   1.000
_cell.length_b   1.000
_cell.length_c   1.000
_cell.angle_alpha   90.00
_cell.angle_beta   90.00
_cell.angle_gamma   90.00
#
_symmetry.space_group_name_H-M   'P 1'
#
loop_
_entity.id
_entity.type
_entity.pdbx_description
1 polymer ?
#
loop_
_entity_poly.entity_id
_entity_poly.type
_entity_poly.pdbx_seq_one_letter_code
_entity_poly.pdbx_strand_id
1 'polypeptide(L)'
;MWWILNENRYTVSTYTYASNSPVNRVDLDGKLDDWVEDKSKRIYWDPDATSQVTTKPSETYLGKTVVDFKGSRQETFGTKNGKSGYINGEGAITAQVTVYGANGPDDIHNFTGYSMSSDAKVLGAIDEGIYDGNYDVIGKSGSLKSNWVLNHRGAIRTLDGQINPNVPNQISANGEGYKDQIFIHSTNSNGFAGVGDGWAISKGCLLISPKDWNRFNGVMSGTQNFKVRVSRSNIEKVPLQGVTGPVTGVNIINKKVIY
;
A
#
# COMPACT_ATOMS: atom_id res chain seq x y z
N MET A 1 64.32 33.34 -18.36
CA MET A 1 63.56 32.78 -17.23
C MET A 1 62.17 32.42 -17.75
N TRP A 2 61.92 31.13 -17.86
CA TRP A 2 60.65 30.36 -17.90
C TRP A 2 59.44 30.78 -18.78
N TRP A 3 58.98 29.76 -19.53
CA TRP A 3 57.85 29.62 -20.49
C TRP A 3 56.46 29.64 -19.81
N ILE A 4 55.28 29.63 -20.48
CA ILE A 4 54.53 28.50 -21.14
C ILE A 4 53.47 29.11 -22.12
N LEU A 5 53.42 28.84 -23.45
CA LEU A 5 52.79 27.74 -24.22
C LEU A 5 51.25 27.56 -24.05
N ASN A 6 50.44 27.83 -25.08
CA ASN A 6 49.59 26.82 -25.78
C ASN A 6 48.69 27.48 -26.87
N GLU A 7 49.05 27.30 -28.14
CA GLU A 7 48.17 27.40 -29.31
C GLU A 7 47.81 25.99 -29.77
N ASN A 8 46.51 25.69 -30.00
CA ASN A 8 45.98 25.20 -31.30
C ASN A 8 44.64 24.43 -31.18
N ARG A 9 43.66 24.96 -31.94
CA ARG A 9 42.67 24.27 -32.80
C ARG A 9 41.55 23.49 -32.08
N TYR A 10 40.34 23.29 -32.62
CA TYR A 10 40.01 22.88 -33.99
C TYR A 10 38.62 23.34 -34.45
N THR A 11 38.53 23.56 -35.76
CA THR A 11 37.32 23.58 -36.59
C THR A 11 36.30 22.52 -36.18
N VAL A 12 35.07 22.95 -35.92
CA VAL A 12 33.91 22.08 -35.66
C VAL A 12 33.62 21.28 -36.95
N SER A 13 33.73 19.95 -36.88
CA SER A 13 33.41 19.07 -38.01
C SER A 13 31.88 18.95 -38.23
N THR A 14 31.47 18.53 -39.43
CA THR A 14 30.08 18.32 -39.88
C THR A 14 29.27 17.24 -39.13
N TYR A 15 29.76 16.73 -38.00
CA TYR A 15 29.04 15.82 -37.10
C TYR A 15 28.45 16.54 -35.87
N THR A 16 27.84 17.71 -36.06
CA THR A 16 27.08 18.38 -34.99
C THR A 16 25.66 17.80 -34.93
N TYR A 17 25.54 16.55 -34.48
CA TYR A 17 24.25 16.00 -34.04
C TYR A 17 24.27 15.94 -32.51
N ALA A 18 23.30 16.61 -31.87
CA ALA A 18 23.07 16.71 -30.43
C ALA A 18 23.70 17.88 -29.63
N SER A 19 23.83 19.09 -30.20
CA SER A 19 24.18 20.28 -29.41
C SER A 19 22.97 21.11 -28.91
N ASN A 20 21.72 20.66 -29.13
CA ASN A 20 20.55 21.41 -28.63
C ASN A 20 19.28 20.58 -28.37
N SER A 21 19.42 19.33 -27.98
CA SER A 21 18.29 18.54 -27.46
C SER A 21 18.69 18.03 -26.09
N PRO A 22 17.93 18.31 -25.02
CA PRO A 22 18.22 17.79 -23.70
C PRO A 22 17.85 16.29 -23.69
N VAL A 23 18.69 15.47 -24.31
CA VAL A 23 18.77 14.03 -24.08
C VAL A 23 19.49 13.83 -22.76
N ASN A 24 18.94 14.38 -21.68
CA ASN A 24 19.56 14.40 -20.37
C ASN A 24 18.87 13.43 -19.39
N ARG A 25 18.30 12.33 -19.92
CA ARG A 25 17.89 11.11 -19.17
C ARG A 25 17.79 9.87 -20.08
N VAL A 26 18.72 9.68 -21.00
CA VAL A 26 18.93 8.31 -21.51
C VAL A 26 19.92 7.69 -20.55
N ASP A 27 19.37 6.99 -19.56
CA ASP A 27 20.08 6.01 -18.75
C ASP A 27 20.87 5.10 -19.70
N LEU A 28 22.20 5.16 -19.61
CA LEU A 28 23.15 4.50 -20.52
C LEU A 28 23.44 3.06 -20.08
N ASP A 29 22.93 2.64 -18.92
CA ASP A 29 22.99 1.28 -18.37
C ASP A 29 21.64 0.55 -18.43
N GLY A 30 20.53 1.26 -18.64
CA GLY A 30 19.26 0.71 -19.11
C GLY A 30 18.69 -0.40 -18.23
N LYS A 31 18.86 -0.30 -16.91
CA LYS A 31 18.24 -1.23 -15.96
C LYS A 31 16.78 -0.85 -15.75
N LEU A 32 15.97 -1.41 -16.63
CA LEU A 32 14.52 -1.30 -16.69
C LEU A 32 13.89 -2.18 -15.60
N ASP A 33 14.07 -1.79 -14.33
CA ASP A 33 13.75 -2.63 -13.18
C ASP A 33 12.54 -2.11 -12.37
N ASP A 34 11.63 -2.99 -11.96
CA ASP A 34 10.47 -2.67 -11.09
C ASP A 34 9.89 -3.90 -10.33
N TRP A 35 8.96 -3.65 -9.40
CA TRP A 35 8.24 -4.71 -8.70
C TRP A 35 7.09 -5.30 -9.52
N VAL A 36 6.93 -6.62 -9.43
CA VAL A 36 5.90 -7.40 -10.10
C VAL A 36 5.24 -8.37 -9.10
N GLU A 37 3.94 -8.64 -9.27
CA GLU A 37 3.23 -9.72 -8.58
C GLU A 37 3.10 -10.96 -9.49
N ASP A 38 3.65 -12.09 -9.03
CA ASP A 38 3.54 -13.37 -9.73
C ASP A 38 2.15 -14.02 -9.59
N LYS A 39 1.90 -15.09 -10.35
CA LYS A 39 0.65 -15.88 -10.28
C LYS A 39 0.34 -16.45 -8.89
N SER A 40 1.36 -16.61 -8.05
CA SER A 40 1.26 -17.10 -6.67
C SER A 40 1.14 -15.96 -5.66
N LYS A 41 0.87 -14.73 -6.14
CA LYS A 41 0.69 -13.50 -5.34
C LYS A 41 1.92 -13.08 -4.56
N ARG A 42 3.12 -13.49 -4.98
CA ARG A 42 4.38 -13.01 -4.39
C ARG A 42 4.85 -11.77 -5.14
N ILE A 43 5.33 -10.79 -4.38
CA ILE A 43 5.97 -9.60 -4.93
C ILE A 43 7.46 -9.91 -5.07
N TYR A 44 8.03 -9.67 -6.24
CA TYR A 44 9.46 -9.81 -6.50
C TYR A 44 9.94 -8.70 -7.44
N TRP A 45 11.24 -8.44 -7.42
CA TRP A 45 11.90 -7.46 -8.29
C TRP A 45 12.21 -8.11 -9.63
N ASP A 46 11.67 -7.57 -10.72
CA ASP A 46 11.91 -8.06 -12.06
C ASP A 46 12.79 -7.05 -12.83
N PRO A 47 14.05 -7.42 -13.18
CA PRO A 47 14.97 -6.53 -13.86
C PRO A 47 14.60 -6.24 -15.33
N ASP A 48 13.59 -6.94 -15.87
CA ASP A 48 13.10 -6.74 -17.23
C ASP A 48 11.78 -5.94 -17.26
N ALA A 49 11.15 -5.70 -16.10
CA ALA A 49 9.83 -5.08 -16.03
C ALA A 49 9.90 -3.56 -15.81
N THR A 50 9.19 -2.83 -16.68
CA THR A 50 8.99 -1.36 -16.61
C THR A 50 7.58 -0.92 -16.89
N SER A 51 6.74 -1.86 -17.30
CA SER A 51 5.33 -1.66 -17.56
C SER A 51 4.66 -3.02 -17.58
N GLN A 52 3.33 -3.03 -17.65
CA GLN A 52 2.57 -4.26 -17.88
C GLN A 52 2.93 -4.94 -19.22
N VAL A 53 3.46 -4.20 -20.21
CA VAL A 53 3.85 -4.72 -21.53
C VAL A 53 5.14 -5.55 -21.45
N THR A 54 6.09 -5.12 -20.61
CA THR A 54 7.37 -5.81 -20.41
C THR A 54 7.32 -6.83 -19.28
N THR A 55 6.28 -6.79 -18.45
CA THR A 55 5.99 -7.79 -17.42
C THR A 55 5.61 -9.13 -18.06
N LYS A 56 6.03 -10.24 -17.45
CA LYS A 56 5.77 -11.58 -18.00
C LYS A 56 4.26 -11.85 -18.09
N PRO A 57 3.82 -12.66 -19.07
CA PRO A 57 2.41 -12.96 -19.25
C PRO A 57 1.76 -13.51 -17.96
N SER A 58 0.59 -12.98 -17.63
CA SER A 58 -0.21 -13.32 -16.45
C SER A 58 0.41 -12.91 -15.09
N GLU A 59 1.39 -12.03 -15.10
CA GLU A 59 1.89 -11.34 -13.90
C GLU A 59 1.42 -9.89 -13.90
N THR A 60 1.36 -9.27 -12.72
CA THR A 60 0.86 -7.90 -12.57
C THR A 60 2.00 -6.94 -12.30
N TYR A 61 2.15 -5.93 -13.15
CA TYR A 61 3.12 -4.86 -12.94
C TYR A 61 2.71 -3.98 -11.75
N LEU A 62 3.62 -3.78 -10.80
CA LEU A 62 3.39 -2.93 -9.62
C LEU A 62 4.23 -1.65 -9.63
N GLY A 63 5.30 -1.60 -10.42
CA GLY A 63 6.16 -0.41 -10.57
C GLY A 63 7.19 -0.24 -9.46
N LYS A 64 7.76 0.96 -9.37
CA LYS A 64 8.94 1.25 -8.53
C LYS A 64 8.72 1.11 -7.04
N THR A 65 7.50 1.33 -6.56
CA THR A 65 7.23 1.33 -5.13
C THR A 65 5.89 0.71 -4.84
N VAL A 66 5.87 -0.21 -3.88
CA VAL A 66 4.66 -0.93 -3.45
C VAL A 66 4.55 -0.87 -1.93
N VAL A 67 3.39 -0.48 -1.44
CA VAL A 67 3.01 -0.60 -0.03
C VAL A 67 2.03 -1.76 0.11
N ASP A 68 2.49 -2.84 0.72
CA ASP A 68 1.73 -4.08 0.85
C ASP A 68 1.20 -4.25 2.28
N PHE A 69 -0.11 -4.09 2.44
CA PHE A 69 -0.85 -4.36 3.67
C PHE A 69 -1.30 -5.82 3.67
N LYS A 70 -0.56 -6.67 4.39
CA LYS A 70 -0.94 -8.06 4.68
C LYS A 70 -1.68 -8.13 6.01
N GLY A 71 -2.99 -8.01 5.94
CA GLY A 71 -3.88 -7.96 7.08
C GLY A 71 -4.69 -9.23 7.34
N SER A 72 -5.73 -9.05 8.13
CA SER A 72 -6.76 -10.06 8.37
C SER A 72 -8.13 -9.42 8.54
N ARG A 73 -9.19 -10.11 8.13
CA ARG A 73 -10.57 -9.72 8.46
C ARG A 73 -10.89 -9.89 9.96
N GLN A 74 -9.98 -10.48 10.73
CA GLN A 74 -10.04 -10.61 12.18
C GLN A 74 -9.18 -9.56 12.91
N GLU A 75 -8.68 -8.55 12.21
CA GLU A 75 -7.94 -7.43 12.80
C GLU A 75 -8.75 -6.72 13.89
N THR A 76 -8.15 -6.54 15.06
CA THR A 76 -8.76 -5.89 16.22
C THR A 76 -7.74 -5.03 16.94
N PHE A 77 -8.21 -3.95 17.54
CA PHE A 77 -7.37 -3.21 18.46
C PHE A 77 -7.30 -3.89 19.83
N GLY A 78 -6.14 -3.77 20.46
CA GLY A 78 -5.91 -4.28 21.80
C GLY A 78 -6.35 -3.30 22.88
N THR A 79 -6.06 -3.71 24.11
CA THR A 79 -6.35 -2.95 25.33
C THR A 79 -5.08 -2.40 25.95
N LYS A 80 -5.11 -1.17 26.44
CA LYS A 80 -4.01 -0.51 27.16
C LYS A 80 -4.58 0.24 28.35
N ASN A 81 -4.06 -0.04 29.54
CA ASN A 81 -4.54 0.57 30.79
C ASN A 81 -6.07 0.46 30.97
N GLY A 82 -6.63 -0.72 30.68
CA GLY A 82 -8.07 -1.00 30.79
C GLY A 82 -8.96 -0.36 29.71
N LYS A 83 -8.38 0.30 28.69
CA LYS A 83 -9.12 0.91 27.57
C LYS A 83 -8.78 0.21 26.26
N SER A 84 -9.80 -0.19 25.51
CA SER A 84 -9.63 -0.77 24.17
C SER A 84 -9.40 0.31 23.11
N GLY A 85 -9.05 -0.12 21.89
CA GLY A 85 -8.88 0.79 20.75
C GLY A 85 -7.43 1.19 20.49
N TYR A 86 -6.46 0.41 20.97
CA TYR A 86 -5.03 0.68 20.74
C TYR A 86 -4.41 -0.32 19.75
N ILE A 87 -3.76 0.20 18.70
CA ILE A 87 -3.00 -0.63 17.74
C ILE A 87 -1.81 -1.35 18.39
N ASN A 88 -1.30 -0.78 19.49
CA ASN A 88 -0.21 -1.32 20.30
C ASN A 88 -0.69 -1.83 21.67
N GLY A 89 -1.99 -2.10 21.80
CA GLY A 89 -2.57 -2.66 23.01
C GLY A 89 -2.34 -4.17 23.10
N GLU A 90 -2.48 -4.70 24.30
CA GLU A 90 -2.48 -6.14 24.54
C GLU A 90 -3.63 -6.81 23.78
N GLY A 91 -3.32 -7.92 23.09
CA GLY A 91 -4.29 -8.66 22.28
C GLY A 91 -4.65 -8.02 20.94
N ALA A 92 -3.95 -6.95 20.51
CA ALA A 92 -4.16 -6.37 19.19
C ALA A 92 -3.80 -7.38 18.08
N ILE A 93 -4.66 -7.47 17.07
CA ILE A 93 -4.41 -8.20 15.82
C ILE A 93 -4.22 -7.15 14.73
N THR A 94 -3.01 -7.04 14.21
CA THR A 94 -2.57 -5.98 13.30
C THR A 94 -2.19 -6.53 11.92
N ALA A 95 -2.05 -5.62 10.95
CA ALA A 95 -1.48 -5.92 9.65
C ALA A 95 0.05 -5.89 9.70
N GLN A 96 0.68 -6.79 8.96
CA GLN A 96 2.07 -6.62 8.55
C GLN A 96 2.08 -5.72 7.32
N VAL A 97 2.77 -4.58 7.40
CA VAL A 97 2.97 -3.70 6.24
C VAL A 97 4.39 -3.86 5.75
N THR A 98 4.56 -4.06 4.45
CA THR A 98 5.87 -4.10 3.80
C THR A 98 5.92 -3.05 2.71
N VAL A 99 6.92 -2.18 2.75
CA VAL A 99 7.23 -1.25 1.66
C VAL A 99 8.36 -1.84 0.85
N TYR A 100 8.07 -2.10 -0.42
CA TYR A 100 9.02 -2.45 -1.46
C TYR A 100 9.41 -1.14 -2.16
N GLY A 101 10.61 -0.65 -1.88
CA GLY A 101 11.08 0.67 -2.31
C GLY A 101 11.73 0.66 -3.70
N ALA A 102 12.07 1.84 -4.19
CA ALA A 102 12.54 2.05 -5.56
C ALA A 102 14.02 1.69 -5.79
N ASN A 103 14.78 1.39 -4.73
CA ASN A 103 16.23 1.21 -4.83
C ASN A 103 16.68 -0.26 -5.00
N GLY A 104 15.81 -1.11 -5.55
CA GLY A 104 16.15 -2.49 -5.88
C GLY A 104 15.59 -3.55 -4.93
N PRO A 105 15.97 -4.83 -5.15
CA PRO A 105 15.38 -5.98 -4.46
C PRO A 105 15.61 -6.00 -2.95
N ASP A 106 16.61 -5.26 -2.46
CA ASP A 106 16.96 -5.18 -1.03
C ASP A 106 16.31 -3.99 -0.31
N ASP A 107 15.64 -3.09 -1.04
CA ASP A 107 14.95 -1.92 -0.48
C ASP A 107 13.58 -2.30 0.12
N ILE A 108 13.59 -3.21 1.10
CA ILE A 108 12.39 -3.79 1.70
C ILE A 108 12.30 -3.41 3.17
N HIS A 109 11.21 -2.73 3.54
CA HIS A 109 10.99 -2.21 4.89
C HIS A 109 9.71 -2.76 5.49
N ASN A 110 9.74 -3.16 6.76
CA ASN A 110 8.59 -3.73 7.44
C ASN A 110 8.07 -2.80 8.54
N PHE A 111 6.75 -2.73 8.69
CA PHE A 111 6.06 -1.88 9.66
C PHE A 111 4.83 -2.59 10.23
N THR A 112 4.36 -2.12 11.39
CA THR A 112 3.06 -2.52 11.94
C THR A 112 1.98 -1.59 11.38
N GLY A 113 0.90 -2.15 10.86
CA GLY A 113 -0.24 -1.38 10.38
C GLY A 113 -1.58 -1.97 10.77
N TYR A 114 -2.64 -1.43 10.16
CA TYR A 114 -4.01 -1.89 10.33
C TYR A 114 -4.78 -1.57 9.05
N SER A 115 -5.48 -2.57 8.51
CA SER A 115 -6.14 -2.50 7.20
C SER A 115 -7.66 -2.37 7.29
N MET A 116 -8.24 -2.57 8.48
CA MET A 116 -9.66 -2.35 8.73
C MET A 116 -9.93 -0.90 9.20
N SER A 117 -11.20 -0.50 9.27
CA SER A 117 -11.56 0.79 9.87
C SER A 117 -11.63 0.69 11.40
N SER A 118 -11.72 1.84 12.08
CA SER A 118 -11.74 1.89 13.54
C SER A 118 -12.89 1.09 14.18
N ASP A 119 -13.97 0.92 13.42
CA ASP A 119 -15.07 0.02 13.70
C ASP A 119 -15.59 -0.52 12.36
N ALA A 120 -15.07 -1.68 11.95
CA ALA A 120 -15.41 -2.29 10.66
C ALA A 120 -16.89 -2.63 10.50
N LYS A 121 -17.60 -2.91 11.60
CA LYS A 121 -19.02 -3.28 11.55
C LYS A 121 -19.90 -2.08 11.20
N VAL A 122 -19.53 -0.92 11.73
CA VAL A 122 -20.32 0.31 11.60
C VAL A 122 -19.83 1.15 10.42
N LEU A 123 -18.52 1.28 10.26
CA LEU A 123 -17.91 2.17 9.27
C LEU A 123 -17.60 1.46 7.95
N GLY A 124 -17.49 0.13 7.95
CA GLY A 124 -16.97 -0.64 6.81
C GLY A 124 -15.47 -0.41 6.59
N ALA A 125 -14.81 -1.32 5.88
CA ALA A 125 -13.44 -1.15 5.39
C ALA A 125 -13.45 -0.96 3.86
N ILE A 126 -12.32 -0.55 3.29
CA ILE A 126 -12.11 -0.72 1.84
C ILE A 126 -11.87 -2.19 1.53
N ASP A 127 -12.20 -2.58 0.31
CA ASP A 127 -12.04 -3.96 -0.16
C ASP A 127 -10.59 -4.41 -0.19
N GLU A 128 -10.37 -5.70 -0.42
CA GLU A 128 -9.07 -6.18 -0.87
C GLU A 128 -8.82 -5.74 -2.33
N GLY A 129 -7.55 -5.61 -2.70
CA GLY A 129 -7.18 -5.23 -4.07
C GLY A 129 -5.82 -4.57 -4.20
N ILE A 130 -5.49 -4.20 -5.44
CA ILE A 130 -4.35 -3.36 -5.78
C ILE A 130 -4.89 -1.99 -6.20
N TYR A 131 -4.45 -0.94 -5.52
CA TYR A 131 -4.86 0.43 -5.73
C TYR A 131 -3.69 1.29 -6.19
N ASP A 132 -4.01 2.36 -6.93
CA ASP A 132 -3.05 3.41 -7.17
C ASP A 132 -2.83 4.19 -5.88
N GLY A 133 -1.57 4.45 -5.53
CA GLY A 133 -1.19 5.34 -4.45
C GLY A 133 -0.47 6.55 -5.02
N ASN A 134 -0.72 7.72 -4.45
CA ASN A 134 0.00 8.93 -4.84
C ASN A 134 0.33 9.82 -3.64
N TYR A 135 1.39 10.60 -3.80
CA TYR A 135 1.65 11.75 -2.94
C TYR A 135 0.68 12.86 -3.34
N ASP A 136 0.00 13.41 -2.35
CA ASP A 136 -0.93 14.51 -2.50
C ASP A 136 -0.43 15.71 -1.70
N VAL A 137 -0.01 16.76 -2.41
CA VAL A 137 0.55 17.98 -1.84
C VAL A 137 -0.40 18.70 -0.86
N ILE A 138 -1.72 18.57 -1.07
CA ILE A 138 -2.73 19.14 -0.17
C ILE A 138 -2.78 18.29 1.11
N GLY A 139 -2.75 16.98 0.92
CA GLY A 139 -2.76 16.00 1.99
C GLY A 139 -4.06 15.99 2.82
N LYS A 140 -4.03 15.16 3.86
CA LYS A 140 -5.12 14.97 4.81
C LYS A 140 -5.21 16.13 5.78
N SER A 141 -6.41 16.67 5.96
CA SER A 141 -6.71 17.68 6.99
C SER A 141 -6.83 17.06 8.40
N GLY A 142 -6.91 17.90 9.44
CA GLY A 142 -6.93 17.45 10.84
C GLY A 142 -5.56 17.23 11.47
N SER A 143 -5.52 16.60 12.64
CA SER A 143 -4.30 16.40 13.45
C SER A 143 -3.41 15.27 12.96
N LEU A 144 -3.99 14.20 12.40
CA LEU A 144 -3.27 13.06 11.82
C LEU A 144 -2.98 13.33 10.34
N LYS A 145 -2.00 14.21 10.09
CA LYS A 145 -1.56 14.59 8.75
C LYS A 145 -0.97 13.41 7.99
N SER A 146 -1.23 13.37 6.70
CA SER A 146 -0.59 12.46 5.74
C SER A 146 -0.74 13.01 4.33
N ASN A 147 0.24 12.75 3.47
CA ASN A 147 0.16 13.06 2.05
C ASN A 147 -0.01 11.78 1.20
N TRP A 148 -0.11 10.61 1.81
CA TRP A 148 -0.23 9.33 1.09
C TRP A 148 -1.70 8.97 0.92
N VAL A 149 -2.18 9.02 -0.31
CA VAL A 149 -3.59 8.79 -0.63
C VAL A 149 -3.74 7.71 -1.69
N LEU A 150 -4.83 6.95 -1.60
CA LEU A 150 -5.20 5.94 -2.59
C LEU A 150 -6.13 6.55 -3.65
N ASN A 151 -6.03 6.03 -4.86
CA ASN A 151 -6.82 6.35 -6.05
C ASN A 151 -7.00 7.85 -6.29
N HIS A 152 -6.01 8.70 -5.96
CA HIS A 152 -6.11 10.15 -6.11
C HIS A 152 -7.34 10.74 -5.40
N ARG A 153 -7.65 10.24 -4.19
CA ARG A 153 -8.89 10.52 -3.41
C ARG A 153 -10.18 9.97 -4.03
N GLY A 154 -10.10 9.27 -5.15
CA GLY A 154 -11.25 8.68 -5.85
C GLY A 154 -11.89 7.54 -5.08
N ALA A 155 -13.00 7.04 -5.65
CA ALA A 155 -13.79 5.97 -5.05
C ALA A 155 -13.01 4.64 -5.01
N ILE A 156 -13.20 3.92 -3.92
CA ILE A 156 -12.71 2.56 -3.66
C ILE A 156 -13.89 1.75 -3.13
N ARG A 157 -14.13 0.58 -3.71
CA ARG A 157 -15.17 -0.35 -3.28
C ARG A 157 -15.02 -0.65 -1.78
N THR A 158 -16.13 -0.71 -1.06
CA THR A 158 -16.13 -1.19 0.32
C THR A 158 -15.91 -2.70 0.35
N LEU A 159 -15.47 -3.20 1.50
CA LEU A 159 -15.26 -4.62 1.72
C LEU A 159 -16.53 -5.42 1.37
N ASP A 160 -16.37 -6.40 0.47
CA ASP A 160 -17.46 -7.21 -0.09
C ASP A 160 -18.61 -6.39 -0.73
N GLY A 161 -18.38 -5.12 -1.08
CA GLY A 161 -19.38 -4.22 -1.66
C GLY A 161 -20.42 -3.73 -0.66
N GLN A 162 -20.20 -3.88 0.64
CA GLN A 162 -21.16 -3.52 1.69
C GLN A 162 -21.46 -2.02 1.72
N ILE A 163 -22.73 -1.66 1.76
CA ILE A 163 -23.15 -0.26 1.94
C ILE A 163 -22.81 0.17 3.36
N ASN A 164 -22.05 1.26 3.51
CA ASN A 164 -21.73 1.83 4.82
C ASN A 164 -22.98 2.51 5.41
N PRO A 165 -23.54 2.03 6.54
CA PRO A 165 -24.75 2.60 7.12
C PRO A 165 -24.63 4.08 7.52
N ASN A 166 -23.42 4.58 7.76
CA ASN A 166 -23.19 5.99 8.12
C ASN A 166 -23.18 6.95 6.94
N VAL A 167 -23.02 6.45 5.72
CA VAL A 167 -23.06 7.21 4.47
C VAL A 167 -23.75 6.35 3.41
N PRO A 168 -25.05 6.07 3.60
CA PRO A 168 -25.79 5.11 2.77
C PRO A 168 -25.96 5.57 1.33
N ASN A 169 -25.63 6.84 1.02
CA ASN A 169 -25.68 7.38 -0.33
C ASN A 169 -24.38 7.15 -1.13
N GLN A 170 -23.31 6.64 -0.51
CA GLN A 170 -22.08 6.28 -1.23
C GLN A 170 -22.22 4.89 -1.87
N ILE A 171 -23.01 4.84 -2.94
CA ILE A 171 -23.32 3.62 -3.70
C ILE A 171 -22.94 3.82 -5.16
N SER A 172 -22.20 2.88 -5.74
CA SER A 172 -21.85 2.86 -7.17
C SER A 172 -23.01 2.35 -8.02
N ALA A 173 -22.93 2.55 -9.34
CA ALA A 173 -24.00 2.16 -10.27
C ALA A 173 -24.37 0.66 -10.23
N ASN A 174 -23.46 -0.21 -9.79
CA ASN A 174 -23.68 -1.64 -9.61
C ASN A 174 -24.34 -2.01 -8.26
N GLY A 175 -24.73 -1.02 -7.45
CA GLY A 175 -25.41 -1.24 -6.16
C GLY A 175 -24.47 -1.47 -4.98
N GLU A 176 -23.16 -1.42 -5.17
CA GLU A 176 -22.17 -1.66 -4.13
C GLU A 176 -21.75 -0.38 -3.42
N GLY A 177 -21.35 -0.50 -2.15
CA GLY A 177 -20.79 0.63 -1.41
C GLY A 177 -19.41 1.04 -1.92
N TYR A 178 -19.10 2.34 -1.80
CA TYR A 178 -17.73 2.83 -1.98
C TYR A 178 -17.34 3.82 -0.89
N LYS A 179 -16.04 4.09 -0.80
CA LYS A 179 -15.45 5.15 0.02
C LYS A 179 -14.47 5.94 -0.84
N ASP A 180 -14.40 7.23 -0.61
CA ASP A 180 -13.42 8.12 -1.21
C ASP A 180 -12.44 8.63 -0.14
N GLN A 181 -11.42 9.40 -0.57
CA GLN A 181 -10.48 10.07 0.34
C GLN A 181 -9.80 9.10 1.33
N ILE A 182 -9.34 7.98 0.81
CA ILE A 182 -8.65 6.93 1.59
C ILE A 182 -7.18 7.26 1.67
N PHE A 183 -6.69 7.52 2.87
CA PHE A 183 -5.28 7.81 3.13
C PHE A 183 -4.58 6.64 3.84
N ILE A 184 -3.26 6.59 3.72
CA ILE A 184 -2.40 5.88 4.67
C ILE A 184 -1.93 6.89 5.71
N HIS A 185 -2.24 6.71 6.99
CA HIS A 185 -1.81 7.66 8.03
C HIS A 185 -1.47 6.99 9.37
N SER A 186 -0.79 7.73 10.25
CA SER A 186 -0.53 7.26 11.62
C SER A 186 -1.82 7.17 12.45
N THR A 187 -1.83 6.29 13.45
CA THR A 187 -2.76 6.42 14.59
C THR A 187 -2.38 7.61 15.49
N ASN A 188 -3.11 7.85 16.57
CA ASN A 188 -2.66 8.78 17.61
C ASN A 188 -1.30 8.36 18.18
N SER A 189 -0.51 9.32 18.67
CA SER A 189 0.85 9.09 19.19
C SER A 189 0.91 8.06 20.33
N ASN A 190 -0.15 7.95 21.12
CA ASN A 190 -0.27 6.95 22.18
C ASN A 190 -0.63 5.53 21.67
N GLY A 191 -0.98 5.39 20.39
CA GLY A 191 -1.44 4.17 19.74
C GLY A 191 -2.96 4.04 19.61
N PHE A 192 -3.74 5.01 20.09
CA PHE A 192 -5.20 4.96 19.96
C PHE A 192 -5.63 5.11 18.51
N ALA A 193 -6.45 4.17 18.06
CA ALA A 193 -6.95 4.02 16.70
C ALA A 193 -8.44 3.63 16.67
N GLY A 194 -9.10 3.51 17.83
CA GLY A 194 -10.51 3.17 17.95
C GLY A 194 -11.46 4.35 17.66
N VAL A 195 -12.71 4.18 18.12
CA VAL A 195 -13.73 5.22 18.11
C VAL A 195 -13.75 5.89 19.49
N GLY A 196 -13.68 7.22 19.54
CA GLY A 196 -13.72 8.01 20.77
C GLY A 196 -14.36 9.38 20.55
N ASP A 197 -15.11 9.89 21.53
CA ASP A 197 -15.77 11.21 21.51
C ASP A 197 -16.55 11.51 20.21
N GLY A 198 -17.25 10.51 19.68
CA GLY A 198 -18.03 10.65 18.44
C GLY A 198 -17.21 10.66 17.14
N TRP A 199 -15.89 10.45 17.22
CA TRP A 199 -15.00 10.39 16.07
C TRP A 199 -14.24 9.06 15.98
N ALA A 200 -14.03 8.61 14.75
CA ALA A 200 -13.25 7.41 14.44
C ALA A 200 -11.91 7.82 13.83
N ILE A 201 -10.80 7.24 14.32
CA ILE A 201 -9.47 7.54 13.79
C ILE A 201 -9.36 7.18 12.30
N SER A 202 -9.94 6.06 11.89
CA SER A 202 -10.11 5.65 10.51
C SER A 202 -11.56 5.28 10.22
N LYS A 203 -12.14 5.89 9.19
CA LYS A 203 -13.42 5.48 8.59
C LYS A 203 -13.23 4.58 7.36
N GLY A 204 -12.02 4.06 7.14
CA GLY A 204 -11.63 3.28 5.96
C GLY A 204 -10.19 3.54 5.49
N CYS A 205 -9.51 4.55 6.04
CA CYS A 205 -8.08 4.78 5.85
C CYS A 205 -7.24 3.61 6.37
N LEU A 206 -6.10 3.37 5.75
CA LEU A 206 -5.11 2.40 6.19
C LEU A 206 -4.21 3.04 7.24
N LEU A 207 -3.85 2.30 8.28
CA LEU A 207 -3.11 2.85 9.42
C LEU A 207 -1.71 2.28 9.51
N ILE A 208 -0.75 3.14 9.90
CA ILE A 208 0.58 2.75 10.34
C ILE A 208 0.71 3.05 11.84
N SER A 209 1.37 2.17 12.57
CA SER A 209 1.67 2.35 14.00
C SER A 209 2.44 3.66 14.21
N PRO A 210 2.19 4.40 15.30
CA PRO A 210 2.80 5.71 15.52
C PRO A 210 4.31 5.59 15.76
N LYS A 211 4.79 4.44 16.23
CA LYS A 211 6.23 4.16 16.37
C LYS A 211 6.93 4.03 15.01
N ASP A 212 6.19 3.59 13.98
CA ASP A 212 6.71 3.28 12.66
C ASP A 212 6.52 4.46 11.67
N TRP A 213 5.64 5.40 11.99
CA TRP A 213 5.21 6.45 11.06
C TRP A 213 6.33 7.32 10.49
N ASN A 214 7.27 7.77 11.33
CA ASN A 214 8.38 8.58 10.85
C ASN A 214 9.31 7.80 9.92
N ARG A 215 9.56 6.52 10.22
CA ARG A 215 10.34 5.63 9.35
C ARG A 215 9.60 5.39 8.03
N PHE A 216 8.30 5.14 8.08
CA PHE A 216 7.47 4.98 6.89
C PHE A 216 7.56 6.20 5.97
N ASN A 217 7.41 7.42 6.52
CA ASN A 217 7.57 8.66 5.74
C ASN A 217 8.98 8.84 5.18
N GLY A 218 10.01 8.44 5.94
CA GLY A 218 11.40 8.47 5.47
C GLY A 218 11.63 7.56 4.26
N VAL A 219 11.11 6.33 4.32
CA VAL A 219 11.19 5.36 3.21
C VAL A 219 10.39 5.83 1.99
N MET A 220 9.20 6.40 2.20
CA MET A 220 8.35 6.90 1.12
C MET A 220 8.82 8.26 0.57
N SER A 221 9.83 8.89 1.16
CA SER A 221 10.31 10.21 0.76
C SER A 221 10.71 10.25 -0.71
N GLY A 222 10.24 11.27 -1.44
CA GLY A 222 10.48 11.41 -2.89
C GLY A 222 9.56 10.57 -3.78
N THR A 223 8.81 9.60 -3.23
CA THR A 223 7.83 8.83 -3.98
C THR A 223 6.64 9.70 -4.37
N GLN A 224 6.27 9.71 -5.65
CA GLN A 224 5.10 10.44 -6.16
C GLN A 224 3.94 9.52 -6.49
N ASN A 225 4.21 8.39 -7.14
CA ASN A 225 3.24 7.37 -7.49
C ASN A 225 3.76 6.01 -7.02
N PHE A 226 2.86 5.17 -6.52
CA PHE A 226 3.16 3.85 -6.00
C PHE A 226 1.92 2.96 -6.12
N LYS A 227 2.07 1.66 -5.86
CA LYS A 227 0.92 0.76 -5.69
C LYS A 227 0.66 0.47 -4.23
N VAL A 228 -0.60 0.32 -3.87
CA VAL A 228 -1.01 -0.18 -2.56
C VAL A 228 -1.69 -1.51 -2.75
N ARG A 229 -1.13 -2.58 -2.20
CA ARG A 229 -1.79 -3.88 -2.16
C ARG A 229 -2.43 -4.08 -0.80
N VAL A 230 -3.72 -4.38 -0.76
CA VAL A 230 -4.45 -4.74 0.45
C VAL A 230 -4.88 -6.19 0.31
N SER A 231 -4.29 -7.07 1.12
CA SER A 231 -4.68 -8.47 1.20
C SER A 231 -5.07 -8.82 2.62
N ARG A 232 -6.10 -9.64 2.80
CA ARG A 232 -6.55 -10.05 4.13
C ARG A 232 -6.74 -11.55 4.20
N SER A 233 -6.18 -12.11 5.25
CA SER A 233 -6.54 -13.47 5.63
C SER A 233 -7.92 -13.53 6.29
N ASN A 234 -8.69 -14.55 5.94
CA ASN A 234 -9.98 -14.87 6.52
C ASN A 234 -9.98 -16.29 7.08
N ILE A 235 -10.70 -16.48 8.18
CA ILE A 235 -10.93 -17.80 8.77
C ILE A 235 -12.21 -18.38 8.17
N GLU A 236 -12.08 -19.50 7.48
CA GLU A 236 -13.20 -20.28 6.96
C GLU A 236 -13.35 -21.57 7.77
N LYS A 237 -14.58 -21.89 8.18
CA LYS A 237 -14.91 -23.20 8.76
C LYS A 237 -15.30 -24.13 7.63
N VAL A 238 -14.50 -25.14 7.37
CA VAL A 238 -14.80 -26.16 6.35
C VAL A 238 -15.09 -27.51 7.01
N PRO A 239 -16.01 -28.32 6.46
CA PRO A 239 -16.22 -29.68 6.93
C PRO A 239 -14.93 -30.51 6.85
N LEU A 240 -14.72 -31.42 7.82
CA LEU A 240 -13.63 -32.39 7.77
C LEU A 240 -13.74 -33.26 6.51
N GLN A 241 -12.74 -33.18 5.62
CA GLN A 241 -12.65 -34.01 4.42
C GLN A 241 -11.83 -35.28 4.67
N GLY A 242 -12.15 -36.38 3.98
CA GLY A 242 -11.39 -37.65 4.06
C GLY A 242 -11.90 -38.66 5.09
N VAL A 243 -13.09 -38.45 5.66
CA VAL A 243 -13.79 -39.38 6.53
C VAL A 243 -14.98 -40.00 5.81
N THR A 244 -15.17 -41.31 5.93
CA THR A 244 -16.33 -42.01 5.35
C THR A 244 -17.56 -41.72 6.22
N GLY A 245 -18.44 -40.85 5.70
CA GLY A 245 -19.69 -40.43 6.36
C GLY A 245 -19.66 -38.99 6.90
N PRO A 246 -20.82 -38.34 7.09
CA PRO A 246 -20.88 -36.99 7.64
C PRO A 246 -20.43 -36.98 9.10
N VAL A 247 -19.32 -36.29 9.41
CA VAL A 247 -18.92 -36.01 10.79
C VAL A 247 -19.58 -34.70 11.22
N THR A 248 -20.79 -34.82 11.76
CA THR A 248 -21.56 -33.68 12.26
C THR A 248 -20.84 -33.04 13.45
N GLY A 249 -20.63 -31.73 13.42
CA GLY A 249 -20.07 -30.97 14.54
C GLY A 249 -18.54 -30.80 14.56
N VAL A 250 -17.80 -31.34 13.58
CA VAL A 250 -16.34 -31.14 13.47
C VAL A 250 -16.01 -30.33 12.21
N ASN A 251 -15.47 -29.12 12.41
CA ASN A 251 -15.00 -28.25 11.33
C ASN A 251 -13.49 -28.04 11.44
N ILE A 252 -12.81 -28.00 10.30
CA ILE A 252 -11.43 -27.54 10.19
C ILE A 252 -11.45 -26.01 10.06
N ILE A 253 -10.56 -25.35 10.79
CA ILE A 253 -10.27 -23.92 10.63
C ILE A 253 -9.26 -23.79 9.49
N ASN A 254 -9.70 -23.28 8.34
CA ASN A 254 -8.83 -22.97 7.23
C ASN A 254 -8.55 -21.47 7.18
N LYS A 255 -7.30 -21.09 6.90
CA LYS A 255 -6.90 -19.69 6.70
C LYS A 255 -6.73 -19.44 5.20
N LYS A 256 -7.64 -18.66 4.61
CA LYS A 256 -7.61 -18.27 3.20
C LYS A 256 -7.16 -16.82 3.08
N VAL A 257 -6.28 -16.51 2.13
CA VAL A 257 -5.91 -15.12 1.82
C VAL A 257 -6.76 -14.61 0.66
N ILE A 258 -7.33 -13.42 0.83
CA ILE A 258 -8.11 -12.68 -0.16
C ILE A 258 -7.23 -11.52 -0.64
N TYR A 259 -7.22 -11.30 -1.96
CA TYR A 259 -6.38 -10.33 -2.65
C TYR A 259 -7.22 -9.40 -3.50
#